data_AF-A0A7C0WYS9-F1
#
_entry.id   AF-A0A7C0WYS9-F1
#
_cell.length_a   1.000
_cell.length_b   1.000
_cell.length_c   1.000
_cell.angle_alpha   90.00
_cell.angle_beta   90.00
_cell.angle_gamma   90.00
#
_symmetry.space_group_name_H-M   'P 1'
#
loop_
_entity.id
_entity.type
_entity.pdbx_description
1 polymer ?
#
loop_
_entity_poly.entity_id
_entity_poly.type
_entity_poly.pdbx_seq_one_letter_code
_entity_poly.pdbx_strand_id
1 'polypeptide(L)'
;MDSKSIWKSYGVQRVYYKYRSCGGGNIMVIERKIVEENLKNTSITEYLAKYLERAGYGGVEIKRSPLGTRIIVKVETPGLVIGRKGRS
;
A
#
# COMPACT_ATOMS: atom_id res chain seq x y z
N MET A 1 -36.73 -25.90 -24.21
CA MET A 1 -35.35 -26.37 -24.06
C MET A 1 -34.46 -25.35 -24.74
N ASP A 2 -33.83 -24.47 -23.98
CA ASP A 2 -32.56 -23.87 -24.36
C ASP A 2 -31.77 -23.61 -23.08
N SER A 3 -30.82 -24.52 -22.88
CA SER A 3 -29.67 -24.56 -21.99
C SER A 3 -29.47 -23.32 -21.11
N LYS A 4 -29.74 -23.41 -19.80
CA LYS A 4 -28.71 -23.76 -18.80
C LYS A 4 -27.38 -23.03 -19.08
N SER A 5 -27.14 -21.94 -18.37
CA SER A 5 -26.36 -22.01 -17.13
C SER A 5 -24.89 -22.33 -17.37
N ILE A 6 -24.15 -21.44 -18.00
CA ILE A 6 -22.69 -21.39 -17.96
C ILE A 6 -22.41 -19.89 -18.09
N TRP A 7 -22.30 -19.12 -17.00
CA TRP A 7 -21.05 -18.45 -16.59
C TRP A 7 -21.20 -17.86 -15.17
N LYS A 8 -21.85 -18.61 -14.27
CA LYS A 8 -21.71 -18.40 -12.81
C LYS A 8 -20.48 -19.17 -12.31
N SER A 9 -19.27 -18.77 -12.71
CA SER A 9 -18.07 -19.08 -11.92
C SER A 9 -16.84 -18.46 -12.55
N TYR A 10 -16.01 -17.80 -11.74
CA TYR A 10 -14.69 -17.25 -12.09
C TYR A 10 -14.70 -16.07 -13.05
N GLY A 11 -14.93 -14.89 -12.48
CA GLY A 11 -14.65 -13.63 -13.14
C GLY A 11 -14.59 -12.55 -12.09
N VAL A 12 -13.44 -12.45 -11.42
CA VAL A 12 -13.06 -11.39 -10.47
C VAL A 12 -13.74 -10.10 -10.90
N GLN A 13 -14.72 -9.68 -10.11
CA GLN A 13 -15.56 -8.54 -10.39
C GLN A 13 -14.62 -7.33 -10.39
N ARG A 14 -14.22 -6.91 -11.59
CA ARG A 14 -13.31 -5.79 -11.81
C ARG A 14 -14.11 -4.55 -11.44
N VAL A 15 -14.03 -4.16 -10.17
CA VAL A 15 -14.67 -2.94 -9.66
C VAL A 15 -13.92 -1.75 -10.24
N TYR A 16 -14.25 -1.36 -11.47
CA TYR A 16 -13.89 -0.05 -11.99
C TYR A 16 -14.77 0.98 -11.28
N TYR A 17 -14.20 1.68 -10.30
CA TYR A 17 -14.82 2.85 -9.69
C TYR A 17 -14.99 3.93 -10.78
N LYS A 18 -16.21 4.07 -11.29
CA LYS A 18 -16.61 5.10 -12.25
C LYS A 18 -16.98 6.38 -11.50
N TYR A 19 -15.99 7.24 -11.24
CA TYR A 19 -16.23 8.59 -10.72
C TYR A 19 -16.60 9.53 -11.87
N ARG A 20 -17.90 9.76 -12.07
CA ARG A 20 -18.41 10.87 -12.89
C ARG A 20 -18.68 12.04 -11.92
N SER A 21 -17.77 13.00 -11.85
CA SER A 21 -17.95 14.21 -11.05
C SER A 21 -18.10 15.43 -11.97
N CYS A 22 -19.29 16.04 -11.93
CA CYS A 22 -19.53 17.36 -12.51
C CYS A 22 -19.56 18.39 -11.38
N GLY A 23 -18.70 19.40 -11.48
CA GLY A 23 -18.87 20.71 -10.83
C GLY A 23 -18.15 20.94 -9.49
N GLY A 24 -17.13 21.82 -9.51
CA GLY A 24 -16.84 22.73 -8.40
C GLY A 24 -15.79 22.32 -7.35
N GLY A 25 -14.52 22.67 -7.59
CA GLY A 25 -13.57 23.12 -6.56
C GLY A 25 -12.87 22.09 -5.65
N ASN A 26 -11.58 21.83 -5.93
CA ASN A 26 -10.53 21.29 -5.05
C ASN A 26 -10.61 19.84 -4.52
N ILE A 27 -11.77 19.21 -4.45
CA ILE A 27 -11.89 17.84 -3.86
C ILE A 27 -11.13 16.76 -4.67
N MET A 28 -11.15 16.85 -6.01
CA MET A 28 -10.53 15.85 -6.89
C MET A 28 -9.00 15.75 -6.76
N VAL A 29 -8.32 16.80 -6.30
CA VAL A 29 -6.85 16.80 -6.16
C VAL A 29 -6.42 16.05 -4.90
N ILE A 30 -7.20 16.18 -3.82
CA ILE A 30 -6.90 15.56 -2.53
C ILE A 30 -7.16 14.06 -2.61
N GLU A 31 -8.30 13.64 -3.18
CA GLU A 31 -8.65 12.22 -3.33
C GLU A 31 -7.60 11.47 -4.15
N ARG A 32 -7.19 12.01 -5.31
CA ARG A 32 -6.15 11.37 -6.13
C ARG A 32 -4.81 11.33 -5.43
N LYS A 33 -4.39 12.41 -4.76
CA LYS A 33 -3.16 12.41 -3.97
C LYS A 33 -3.19 11.34 -2.89
N ILE A 34 -4.26 11.24 -2.11
CA ILE A 34 -4.39 10.23 -1.05
C ILE A 34 -4.26 8.81 -1.64
N VAL A 35 -4.91 8.53 -2.78
CA VAL A 35 -4.80 7.22 -3.45
C VAL A 35 -3.36 6.94 -3.89
N GLU A 36 -2.71 7.89 -4.55
CA GLU A 36 -1.30 7.75 -4.98
C GLU A 36 -0.34 7.56 -3.79
N GLU A 37 -0.59 8.26 -2.68
CA GLU A 37 0.20 8.14 -1.48
C GLU A 37 0.03 6.78 -0.80
N ASN A 38 -1.19 6.26 -0.76
CA ASN A 38 -1.49 4.93 -0.23
C ASN A 38 -0.88 3.83 -1.07
N LEU A 39 -0.97 3.91 -2.41
CA LEU A 39 -0.31 2.95 -3.30
C LEU A 39 1.19 2.84 -3.00
N LYS A 40 1.86 3.98 -2.82
CA LYS A 40 3.29 4.01 -2.44
C LYS A 40 3.52 3.39 -1.06
N ASN A 41 2.68 3.69 -0.08
CA ASN A 41 2.81 3.14 1.28
C ASN A 41 2.63 1.61 1.30
N THR A 42 1.69 1.09 0.51
CA THR A 42 1.47 -0.36 0.36
C THR A 42 2.69 -1.04 -0.24
N SER A 43 3.25 -0.50 -1.34
CA SER A 43 4.45 -1.06 -1.95
C SER A 43 5.66 -1.09 -0.99
N ILE A 44 5.83 -0.04 -0.18
CA ILE A 44 6.90 0.01 0.83
C ILE A 44 6.68 -1.05 1.91
N THR A 45 5.44 -1.21 2.36
CA THR A 45 5.06 -2.19 3.37
C THR A 45 5.34 -3.62 2.90
N GLU A 46 4.94 -3.95 1.67
CA GLU A 46 5.19 -5.26 1.05
C GLU A 46 6.69 -5.55 0.94
N TYR A 47 7.48 -4.56 0.51
CA TYR A 47 8.93 -4.70 0.40
C TYR A 47 9.59 -4.95 1.76
N LEU A 48 9.23 -4.15 2.78
CA LEU A 48 9.79 -4.28 4.12
C LEU A 48 9.36 -5.58 4.80
N ALA A 49 8.13 -6.02 4.60
CA ALA A 49 7.65 -7.29 5.12
C ALA A 49 8.49 -8.46 4.57
N LYS A 50 8.78 -8.45 3.27
CA LYS A 50 9.61 -9.49 2.63
C LYS A 50 11.07 -9.43 3.10
N TYR A 51 11.64 -8.24 3.23
CA TYR A 51 13.05 -8.07 3.61
C TYR A 51 13.29 -8.38 5.09
N LEU A 52 12.33 -8.05 5.96
CA LEU A 52 12.45 -8.17 7.42
C LEU A 52 11.74 -9.40 8.00
N GLU A 53 11.34 -10.36 7.15
CA GLU A 53 10.69 -11.61 7.58
C GLU A 53 11.51 -12.34 8.66
N ARG A 54 12.84 -12.31 8.53
CA ARG A 54 13.78 -12.92 9.49
C ARG A 54 13.90 -12.18 10.82
N ALA A 55 13.61 -10.88 10.84
CA ALA A 55 13.80 -10.02 12.01
C ALA A 55 12.50 -9.74 12.78
N GLY A 56 11.37 -10.26 12.29
CA GLY A 56 10.06 -10.07 12.90
C GLY A 56 9.51 -8.69 12.58
N TYR A 57 8.84 -8.53 11.43
CA TYR A 57 8.24 -7.27 11.02
C TYR A 57 6.93 -6.99 11.78
N GLY A 58 6.89 -5.91 12.56
CA GLY A 58 5.72 -5.48 13.34
C GLY A 58 4.95 -4.30 12.73
N GLY A 59 5.44 -3.70 11.65
CA GLY A 59 4.78 -2.60 10.94
C GLY A 59 5.70 -1.43 10.59
N VAL A 60 5.20 -0.54 9.73
CA VAL A 60 5.89 0.67 9.30
C VAL A 60 4.99 1.90 9.45
N GLU A 61 5.54 2.98 9.98
CA GLU A 61 4.89 4.28 10.07
C GLU A 61 5.69 5.30 9.26
N ILE A 62 5.04 5.90 8.27
CA ILE A 62 5.67 6.85 7.34
C ILE A 62 5.12 8.25 7.63
N LYS A 63 5.98 9.15 8.13
CA LYS A 63 5.65 10.56 8.36
C LYS A 63 6.32 11.41 7.30
N ARG A 64 5.52 11.90 6.36
CA ARG A 64 5.98 12.81 5.29
C ARG A 64 5.89 14.24 5.80
N SER A 65 7.04 14.82 6.12
CA SER A 65 7.16 16.24 6.42
C SER A 65 7.69 16.95 5.16
N PRO A 66 7.35 18.23 4.94
CA PRO A 66 7.85 18.98 3.79
C PRO A 66 9.39 19.09 3.77
N LEU A 67 10.05 18.96 4.93
CA LEU A 67 11.51 18.95 5.05
C LEU A 67 12.16 17.58 4.80
N GLY A 68 11.38 16.49 4.81
CA GLY A 68 11.91 15.13 4.68
C GLY A 68 10.90 14.08 5.12
N THR A 69 11.15 12.82 4.76
CA THR A 69 10.29 11.70 5.13
C THR A 69 10.94 10.87 6.23
N ARG A 70 10.25 10.73 7.36
CA ARG A 70 10.69 9.86 8.47
C ARG A 70 9.94 8.53 8.39
N ILE A 71 10.70 7.43 8.32
CA ILE A 71 10.18 6.08 8.29
C ILE A 71 10.55 5.41 9.62
N ILE A 72 9.54 4.97 10.37
CA ILE A 72 9.71 4.27 11.65
C ILE A 72 9.28 2.83 11.43
N VAL A 73 10.22 1.91 11.54
CA VAL A 73 9.98 0.48 11.38
C VAL A 73 9.96 -0.17 12.75
N LYS A 74 8.89 -0.91 13.06
CA LYS A 74 8.74 -1.67 14.30
C LYS A 74 9.12 -3.12 14.03
N VAL A 75 10.12 -3.63 14.75
CA VAL A 75 10.65 -4.98 14.58
C VAL A 75 10.97 -5.62 15.92
N GLU A 76 10.95 -6.95 15.97
CA GLU A 76 11.28 -7.71 17.19
C GLU A 76 12.78 -7.63 17.51
N THR A 77 13.64 -7.68 16.50
CA THR A 77 15.11 -7.70 16.68
C THR A 77 15.82 -6.60 15.87
N PRO A 78 15.97 -5.37 16.41
CA PRO A 78 16.55 -4.26 15.66
C PRO A 78 18.03 -4.48 15.28
N GLY A 79 18.78 -5.25 16.08
CA GLY A 79 20.18 -5.57 15.79
C GLY A 79 20.38 -6.37 14.50
N LEU A 80 19.41 -7.22 14.13
CA LEU A 80 19.45 -7.98 12.88
C LEU A 80 19.12 -7.08 11.67
N VAL A 81 18.24 -6.10 11.86
CA VAL A 81 17.78 -5.16 10.82
C VAL A 81 18.83 -4.14 10.43
N ILE A 82 19.56 -3.60 11.42
CA ILE A 82 20.60 -2.59 11.19
C ILE A 82 21.88 -3.24 10.63
N GLY A 83 22.10 -4.52 10.93
CA GLY A 83 23.30 -5.27 10.54
C GLY A 83 24.59 -4.77 11.21
N ARG A 84 25.75 -5.37 10.85
CA ARG A 84 27.05 -4.97 11.42
C ARG A 84 27.50 -3.65 10.77
N LYS A 85 27.67 -2.60 11.59
CA LYS A 85 28.07 -1.23 11.18
C LYS A 85 27.05 -0.47 10.32
N GLY A 86 25.76 -0.78 10.43
CA GLY A 86 24.73 -0.12 9.60
C GLY A 86 24.73 -0.58 8.14
N ARG A 87 25.33 -1.75 7.85
CA ARG A 87 25.15 -2.43 6.55
C ARG A 87 24.08 -3.51 6.70
N SER A 88 22.96 -3.27 6.04
CA SER A 88 21.86 -4.20 5.79
C SER A 88 21.54 -4.18 4.30
#